data_AF-A0A9D5QIN2-F1
#
_entry.id   AF-A0A9D5QIN2-F1
#
_cell.length_a   1.000
_cell.length_b   1.000
_cell.length_c   1.000
_cell.angle_alpha   90.00
_cell.angle_beta   90.00
_cell.angle_gamma   90.00
#
_symmetry.space_group_name_H-M   'P 1'
#
loop_
_entity.id
_entity.type
_entity.pdbx_description
1 polymer ?
#
loop_
_entity_poly.entity_id
_entity_poly.type
_entity_poly.pdbx_seq_one_letter_code
_entity_poly.pdbx_strand_id
1 'polypeptide(L)'
;MIHLGEKIKENCIFCGEKVKEKTREHVIPKWLIELTGPKKREIPISYFNEKGIKNLTIPFDKFSFPSCAKCNHQYSDLESSTKNIVLHILGEKKLDANDFDTLLHWFDKVRIGLWIGALIISGNPLDISPRFYIKNRVNLSDRALFIYKINDIKLPHLSFYGVNTPAFYSTPSVFGIFINNFYFVSISDAFLFSDKLGFPYPKKHMFSNGETYPKEFECGSHQINNNLFSIKYFDKCTEIYQTIIPNELIKEISNHCDMSYVNLMRQKNVFTDFKIYIKTSNQLNPYPLKKSHEWRPKEGNSLLKVNDIFKMVLKMQKYVIQRGIEKTIFPNEQKDEKIKYLRLLMKVNDKLMKKNEIIKDPDNKNRYHSRGFKNT
;
A
#
# COMPACT_ATOMS: atom_id res chain seq x y z
N MET A 1 -28.70 9.83 15.00
CA MET A 1 -27.70 9.21 14.11
C MET A 1 -26.62 8.61 14.98
N ILE A 2 -26.56 7.29 15.12
CA ILE A 2 -25.40 6.63 15.74
C ILE A 2 -24.22 6.90 14.80
N HIS A 3 -23.18 7.57 15.30
CA HIS A 3 -22.02 7.94 14.49
C HIS A 3 -21.44 6.68 13.83
N LEU A 4 -21.29 6.68 12.50
CA LEU A 4 -20.69 5.56 11.75
C LEU A 4 -19.34 5.12 12.37
N GLY A 5 -18.60 6.07 12.96
CA GLY A 5 -17.36 5.83 13.68
C GLY A 5 -17.49 4.95 14.94
N GLU A 6 -18.63 4.91 15.62
CA GLU A 6 -18.89 3.99 16.74
C GLU A 6 -19.11 2.57 16.25
N LYS A 7 -19.82 2.40 15.13
CA LYS A 7 -20.08 1.08 14.54
C LYS A 7 -18.78 0.42 14.03
N ILE A 8 -17.86 1.19 13.43
CA ILE A 8 -16.57 0.66 12.96
C ILE A 8 -15.70 0.16 14.13
N LYS A 9 -15.81 0.78 15.33
CA LYS A 9 -15.03 0.40 16.52
C LYS A 9 -15.36 -0.98 17.07
N GLU A 10 -16.55 -1.52 16.79
CA GLU A 10 -16.98 -2.84 17.27
C GLU A 10 -16.84 -3.95 16.22
N ASN A 11 -16.57 -3.56 14.97
CA ASN A 11 -16.48 -4.47 13.85
C ASN A 11 -15.08 -5.07 13.73
N CYS A 12 -15.02 -6.26 13.14
CA CYS A 12 -13.78 -6.94 12.86
C CYS A 12 -13.00 -6.19 11.77
N ILE A 13 -11.74 -5.83 12.05
CA ILE A 13 -10.88 -5.16 11.07
C ILE A 13 -10.63 -5.98 9.79
N PHE A 14 -10.82 -7.29 9.85
CA PHE A 14 -10.62 -8.18 8.71
C PHE A 14 -11.83 -8.29 7.79
N CYS A 15 -13.02 -8.53 8.35
CA CYS A 15 -14.21 -8.85 7.55
C CYS A 15 -15.32 -7.78 7.62
N GLY A 16 -15.19 -6.78 8.49
CA GLY A 16 -16.17 -5.71 8.63
C GLY A 16 -17.44 -6.04 9.40
N GLU A 17 -17.67 -7.32 9.65
CA GLU A 17 -18.79 -7.79 10.46
C GLU A 17 -18.57 -7.57 11.96
N LYS A 18 -19.66 -7.60 12.73
CA LYS A 18 -19.60 -7.61 14.20
C LYS A 18 -18.72 -8.76 14.68
N VAL A 19 -17.81 -8.47 15.61
CA VAL A 19 -16.83 -9.46 16.08
C VAL A 19 -17.53 -10.67 16.74
N LYS A 20 -17.16 -11.86 16.29
CA LYS A 20 -17.48 -13.15 16.93
C LYS A 20 -16.20 -13.66 17.61
N GLU A 21 -16.29 -14.11 18.87
CA GLU A 21 -15.14 -14.59 19.67
C GLU A 21 -13.99 -13.56 19.68
N LYS A 22 -14.17 -12.53 20.50
CA LYS A 22 -13.37 -11.30 20.44
C LYS A 22 -11.89 -11.54 20.71
N THR A 23 -11.08 -11.25 19.71
CA THR A 23 -9.63 -11.11 19.82
C THR A 23 -9.20 -9.69 19.47
N ARG A 24 -7.90 -9.39 19.61
CA ARG A 24 -7.31 -8.13 19.15
C ARG A 24 -6.24 -8.44 18.13
N GLU A 25 -6.31 -7.76 17.01
CA GLU A 25 -5.32 -7.84 15.96
C GLU A 25 -4.38 -6.64 16.01
N HIS A 26 -3.08 -6.88 15.86
CA HIS A 26 -2.11 -5.82 15.62
C HIS A 26 -1.92 -5.66 14.11
N VAL A 27 -2.37 -4.53 13.56
CA VAL A 27 -2.19 -4.24 12.11
C VAL A 27 -0.71 -4.29 11.74
N ILE A 28 0.14 -3.74 12.61
CA ILE A 28 1.59 -3.86 12.52
C ILE A 28 2.03 -5.02 13.43
N PRO A 29 2.59 -6.10 12.88
CA PRO A 29 2.93 -7.29 13.65
C PRO A 29 3.86 -6.98 14.83
N LYS A 30 3.64 -7.65 15.97
CA LYS A 30 4.49 -7.45 17.16
C LYS A 30 5.97 -7.73 16.87
N TRP A 31 6.27 -8.75 16.08
CA TRP A 31 7.64 -9.09 15.71
C TRP A 31 8.33 -7.95 14.94
N LEU A 32 7.59 -7.19 14.14
CA LEU A 32 8.14 -6.08 13.37
C LEU A 32 8.41 -4.89 14.28
N ILE A 33 7.52 -4.62 15.23
CA ILE A 33 7.68 -3.57 16.24
C ILE A 33 8.96 -3.83 17.05
N GLU A 34 9.12 -5.06 17.54
CA GLU A 34 10.29 -5.53 18.31
C GLU A 34 11.58 -5.45 17.50
N LEU A 35 11.55 -5.92 16.24
CA LEU A 35 12.70 -5.89 15.32
C LEU A 35 13.23 -4.48 15.08
N THR A 36 12.37 -3.47 15.21
CA THR A 36 12.67 -2.09 14.84
C THR A 36 12.84 -1.17 16.06
N GLY A 37 12.86 -1.70 17.29
CA GLY A 37 13.12 -0.95 18.53
C GLY A 37 12.06 -1.15 19.64
N PRO A 38 11.93 -0.21 20.60
CA PRO A 38 11.05 -0.38 21.77
C PRO A 38 9.55 -0.42 21.45
N LYS A 39 8.80 -1.35 22.06
CA LYS A 39 7.36 -1.56 21.85
C LYS A 39 6.47 -0.35 22.14
N LYS A 40 6.86 0.46 23.11
CA LYS A 40 6.08 1.60 23.62
C LYS A 40 6.36 2.92 22.88
N ARG A 41 7.22 2.92 21.85
CA ARG A 41 7.46 4.13 21.06
C ARG A 41 6.18 4.58 20.37
N GLU A 42 6.06 5.87 20.13
CA GLU A 42 4.85 6.47 19.59
C GLU A 42 4.85 6.49 18.05
N ILE A 43 3.68 6.24 17.46
CA ILE A 43 3.41 6.44 16.04
C ILE A 43 2.69 7.78 15.89
N PRO A 44 3.20 8.71 15.07
CA PRO A 44 2.42 9.87 14.68
C PRO A 44 1.33 9.48 13.67
N ILE A 45 0.08 9.79 14.02
CA ILE A 45 -1.07 9.65 13.15
C ILE A 45 -1.62 11.05 12.89
N SER A 46 -1.53 11.50 11.64
CA SER A 46 -2.16 12.74 11.22
C SER A 46 -3.47 12.44 10.51
N TYR A 47 -4.50 13.24 10.77
CA TYR A 47 -5.77 13.16 10.07
C TYR A 47 -6.30 14.55 9.75
N PHE A 48 -7.26 14.60 8.83
CA PHE A 48 -7.84 15.86 8.36
C PHE A 48 -9.26 15.99 8.88
N ASN A 49 -9.61 17.19 9.33
CA ASN A 49 -10.99 17.59 9.59
C ASN A 49 -11.23 19.00 9.05
N GLU A 50 -12.43 19.54 9.29
CA GLU A 50 -12.82 20.90 8.88
C GLU A 50 -11.86 22.00 9.36
N LYS A 51 -11.15 21.77 10.49
CA LYS A 51 -10.19 22.70 11.09
C LYS A 51 -8.75 22.48 10.59
N GLY A 52 -8.53 21.60 9.62
CA GLY A 52 -7.22 21.29 9.04
C GLY A 52 -6.60 19.99 9.54
N ILE A 53 -5.26 19.93 9.56
CA ILE A 53 -4.51 18.75 9.97
C ILE A 53 -4.46 18.67 11.50
N LYS A 54 -4.87 17.54 12.04
CA LYS A 54 -4.69 17.18 13.45
C LYS A 54 -3.67 16.05 13.55
N ASN A 55 -2.91 16.05 14.64
CA ASN A 55 -1.91 15.04 14.94
C ASN A 55 -2.30 14.34 16.24
N LEU A 56 -2.22 13.02 16.25
CA LEU A 56 -2.33 12.15 17.41
C LEU A 56 -1.05 11.33 17.51
N THR A 57 -0.66 10.97 18.71
CA THR A 57 0.38 9.98 18.93
C THR A 57 -0.21 8.80 19.67
N ILE A 58 0.11 7.59 19.20
CA ILE A 58 -0.35 6.35 19.84
C ILE A 58 0.84 5.40 19.96
N PRO A 59 1.04 4.76 21.13
CA PRO A 59 2.03 3.71 21.28
C PRO A 59 1.80 2.55 20.29
N PHE A 60 2.87 2.02 19.68
CA PHE A 60 2.78 0.89 18.75
C PHE A 60 2.05 -0.32 19.34
N ASP A 61 2.29 -0.64 20.62
CA ASP A 61 1.64 -1.74 21.34
C ASP A 61 0.13 -1.54 21.56
N LYS A 62 -0.36 -0.29 21.49
CA LYS A 62 -1.78 0.04 21.54
C LYS A 62 -2.45 0.10 20.17
N PHE A 63 -1.69 0.03 19.08
CA PHE A 63 -2.21 0.00 17.71
C PHE A 63 -2.77 -1.38 17.34
N SER A 64 -3.83 -1.77 18.06
CA SER A 64 -4.55 -3.02 17.86
C SER A 64 -6.06 -2.80 17.80
N PHE A 65 -6.77 -3.62 17.03
CA PHE A 65 -8.18 -3.44 16.73
C PHE A 65 -8.96 -4.74 16.90
N PRO A 66 -10.29 -4.68 17.11
CA PRO A 66 -11.09 -5.88 17.27
C PRO A 66 -11.05 -6.79 16.04
N SER A 67 -10.97 -8.09 16.29
CA SER A 67 -10.97 -9.11 15.23
C SER A 67 -11.68 -10.38 15.68
N CYS A 68 -12.35 -11.05 14.74
CA CYS A 68 -12.86 -12.40 14.95
C CYS A 68 -11.69 -13.38 15.08
N ALA A 69 -11.77 -14.33 16.02
CA ALA A 69 -10.72 -15.32 16.25
C ALA A 69 -10.30 -16.07 14.96
N LYS A 70 -11.28 -16.56 14.18
CA LYS A 70 -11.04 -17.23 12.88
C LYS A 70 -10.29 -16.34 11.88
N CYS A 71 -10.66 -15.06 11.79
CA CYS A 71 -9.97 -14.14 10.89
C CYS A 71 -8.55 -13.91 11.38
N ASN A 72 -8.37 -13.67 12.69
CA ASN A 72 -7.07 -13.42 13.28
C ASN A 72 -6.09 -14.58 13.06
N HIS A 73 -6.56 -15.82 13.27
CA HIS A 73 -5.77 -17.03 13.03
C HIS A 73 -5.37 -17.18 11.55
N GLN A 74 -6.26 -16.89 10.61
CA GLN A 74 -5.92 -16.99 9.19
C GLN A 74 -4.75 -16.06 8.81
N TYR A 75 -4.68 -14.87 9.40
CA TYR A 75 -3.64 -13.90 9.08
C TYR A 75 -2.36 -14.07 9.92
N SER A 76 -2.37 -14.82 11.03
CA SER A 76 -1.14 -15.14 11.77
C SER A 76 -0.17 -16.01 10.96
N ASP A 77 -0.69 -16.89 10.11
CA ASP A 77 0.14 -17.73 9.24
C ASP A 77 0.85 -16.89 8.15
N LEU A 78 0.12 -15.92 7.58
CA LEU A 78 0.68 -14.94 6.64
C LEU A 78 1.78 -14.11 7.31
N GLU A 79 1.55 -13.63 8.53
CA GLU A 79 2.56 -12.85 9.27
C GLU A 79 3.81 -13.66 9.61
N SER A 80 3.64 -14.92 10.01
CA SER A 80 4.75 -15.81 10.35
C SER A 80 5.63 -16.07 9.13
N SER A 81 5.01 -16.31 7.97
CA SER A 81 5.72 -16.49 6.70
C SER A 81 6.43 -15.19 6.29
N THR A 82 5.75 -14.06 6.40
CA THR A 82 6.30 -12.74 6.05
C THR A 82 7.49 -12.35 6.93
N LYS A 83 7.47 -12.69 8.22
CA LYS A 83 8.59 -12.42 9.14
C LYS A 83 9.92 -12.92 8.56
N ASN A 84 9.94 -14.17 8.09
CA ASN A 84 11.14 -14.77 7.53
C ASN A 84 11.58 -14.06 6.25
N ILE A 85 10.63 -13.68 5.39
CA ILE A 85 10.90 -12.92 4.16
C ILE A 85 11.50 -11.55 4.47
N VAL A 86 10.94 -10.82 5.43
CA VAL A 86 11.49 -9.51 5.84
C VAL A 86 12.89 -9.66 6.43
N LEU A 87 13.15 -10.67 7.26
CA LEU A 87 14.49 -10.95 7.77
C LEU A 87 15.47 -11.30 6.63
N HIS A 88 15.03 -12.04 5.61
CA HIS A 88 15.82 -12.29 4.41
C HIS A 88 16.12 -11.01 3.63
N ILE A 89 15.15 -10.10 3.48
CA ILE A 89 15.38 -8.80 2.82
C ILE A 89 16.43 -7.99 3.59
N LEU A 90 16.25 -7.86 4.90
CA LEU A 90 17.19 -7.13 5.75
C LEU A 90 18.60 -7.72 5.73
N GLY A 91 18.71 -9.05 5.63
CA GLY A 91 19.97 -9.78 5.47
C GLY A 91 20.44 -9.95 4.02
N GLU A 92 19.78 -9.32 3.05
CA GLU A 92 20.06 -9.37 1.61
C GLU A 92 20.17 -10.81 1.06
N LYS A 93 19.36 -11.72 1.59
CA LYS A 93 19.32 -13.14 1.22
C LYS A 93 18.50 -13.37 -0.05
N LYS A 94 18.64 -14.56 -0.65
CA LYS A 94 17.91 -14.93 -1.85
C LYS A 94 16.42 -15.10 -1.55
N LEU A 95 15.57 -14.63 -2.46
CA LEU A 95 14.12 -14.78 -2.44
C LEU A 95 13.63 -15.38 -3.75
N ASP A 96 12.51 -16.07 -3.73
CA ASP A 96 11.81 -16.57 -4.93
C ASP A 96 10.49 -15.81 -5.18
N ALA A 97 9.76 -16.20 -6.23
CA ALA A 97 8.47 -15.58 -6.58
C ALA A 97 7.39 -15.77 -5.51
N ASN A 98 7.40 -16.89 -4.77
CA ASN A 98 6.41 -17.16 -3.72
C ASN A 98 6.66 -16.29 -2.49
N ASP A 99 7.93 -15.99 -2.19
CA ASP A 99 8.30 -15.03 -1.17
C ASP A 99 7.73 -13.64 -1.49
N PHE A 100 7.86 -13.17 -2.74
CA PHE A 100 7.30 -11.87 -3.15
C PHE A 100 5.78 -11.85 -3.16
N ASP A 101 5.14 -12.92 -3.59
CA ASP A 101 3.69 -13.03 -3.56
C ASP A 101 3.15 -12.96 -2.12
N THR A 102 3.78 -13.70 -1.20
CA THR A 102 3.46 -13.66 0.24
C THR A 102 3.66 -12.25 0.81
N LEU A 103 4.78 -11.60 0.45
CA LEU A 103 5.08 -10.24 0.88
C LEU A 103 4.03 -9.23 0.37
N LEU A 104 3.61 -9.33 -0.90
CA LEU A 104 2.59 -8.45 -1.49
C LEU A 104 1.23 -8.62 -0.80
N HIS A 105 0.84 -9.84 -0.43
CA HIS A 105 -0.36 -10.08 0.39
C HIS A 105 -0.28 -9.40 1.76
N TRP A 106 0.88 -9.49 2.41
CA TRP A 106 1.09 -8.81 3.67
C TRP A 106 1.03 -7.28 3.52
N PHE A 107 1.57 -6.73 2.43
CA PHE A 107 1.45 -5.30 2.12
C PHE A 107 0.00 -4.87 1.93
N ASP A 108 -0.85 -5.66 1.27
CA ASP A 108 -2.28 -5.40 1.17
C ASP A 108 -2.94 -5.38 2.56
N LYS A 109 -2.64 -6.38 3.40
CA LYS A 109 -3.14 -6.46 4.78
C LYS A 109 -2.75 -5.25 5.60
N VAL A 110 -1.48 -4.85 5.57
CA VAL A 110 -0.98 -3.68 6.28
C VAL A 110 -1.62 -2.39 5.75
N ARG A 111 -1.73 -2.21 4.43
CA ARG A 111 -2.32 -1.02 3.81
C ARG A 111 -3.76 -0.80 4.28
N ILE A 112 -4.59 -1.82 4.17
CA ILE A 112 -6.01 -1.75 4.52
C ILE A 112 -6.21 -1.67 6.03
N GLY A 113 -5.39 -2.40 6.80
CA GLY A 113 -5.39 -2.29 8.27
C GLY A 113 -5.00 -0.90 8.76
N LEU A 114 -4.01 -0.25 8.15
CA LEU A 114 -3.60 1.12 8.50
C LEU A 114 -4.71 2.10 8.19
N TRP A 115 -5.37 1.96 7.05
CA TRP A 115 -6.52 2.79 6.66
C TRP A 115 -7.68 2.68 7.65
N ILE A 116 -8.16 1.46 7.91
CA ILE A 116 -9.29 1.23 8.85
C ILE A 116 -8.91 1.66 10.26
N GLY A 117 -7.69 1.34 10.70
CA GLY A 117 -7.18 1.74 12.00
C GLY A 117 -7.17 3.26 12.16
N ALA A 118 -6.73 3.99 11.13
CA ALA A 118 -6.74 5.44 11.12
C ALA A 118 -8.16 6.02 11.18
N LEU A 119 -9.13 5.42 10.48
CA LEU A 119 -10.55 5.82 10.58
C LEU A 119 -11.10 5.63 12.00
N ILE A 120 -10.81 4.47 12.63
CA ILE A 120 -11.22 4.16 14.00
C ILE A 120 -10.64 5.17 15.01
N ILE A 121 -9.33 5.43 14.91
CA ILE A 121 -8.60 6.28 15.85
C ILE A 121 -9.01 7.75 15.72
N SER A 122 -9.11 8.24 14.49
CA SER A 122 -9.48 9.64 14.21
C SER A 122 -10.96 9.94 14.44
N GLY A 123 -11.79 8.92 14.71
CA GLY A 123 -13.24 9.07 14.82
C GLY A 123 -13.93 9.32 13.48
N ASN A 124 -13.30 8.92 12.37
CA ASN A 124 -13.81 9.06 11.01
C ASN A 124 -14.27 10.50 10.66
N PRO A 125 -13.37 11.48 10.69
CA PRO A 125 -13.69 12.90 10.55
C PRO A 125 -14.20 13.30 9.15
N LEU A 126 -14.06 12.41 8.16
CA LEU A 126 -14.51 12.60 6.78
C LEU A 126 -15.78 11.79 6.46
N ASP A 127 -16.40 11.20 7.48
CA ASP A 127 -17.58 10.33 7.37
C ASP A 127 -17.45 9.24 6.28
N ILE A 128 -16.26 8.65 6.18
CA ILE A 128 -15.96 7.59 5.23
C ILE A 128 -16.62 6.31 5.72
N SER A 129 -17.54 5.75 4.93
CA SER A 129 -18.04 4.40 5.14
C SER A 129 -17.09 3.39 4.48
N PRO A 130 -16.35 2.55 5.23
CA PRO A 130 -15.46 1.56 4.65
C PRO A 130 -16.27 0.56 3.82
N ARG A 131 -15.94 0.43 2.53
CA ARG A 131 -16.63 -0.51 1.62
C ARG A 131 -15.97 -1.88 1.53
N PHE A 132 -14.76 -1.97 2.04
CA PHE A 132 -13.99 -3.19 2.07
C PHE A 132 -13.16 -3.23 3.35
N TYR A 133 -12.86 -4.44 3.78
CA TYR A 133 -11.97 -4.72 4.90
C TYR A 133 -10.78 -5.54 4.39
N ILE A 134 -9.84 -5.89 5.26
CA ILE A 134 -8.61 -6.59 4.84
C ILE A 134 -8.94 -7.81 3.98
N LYS A 135 -9.87 -8.67 4.43
CA LYS A 135 -10.27 -9.89 3.72
C LYS A 135 -10.88 -9.62 2.35
N ASN A 136 -11.59 -8.52 2.20
CA ASN A 136 -12.31 -8.19 0.97
C ASN A 136 -11.41 -7.51 -0.07
N ARG A 137 -10.14 -7.23 0.22
CA ARG A 137 -9.28 -6.41 -0.65
C ARG A 137 -7.93 -7.03 -0.96
N VAL A 138 -7.42 -7.86 -0.05
CA VAL A 138 -6.20 -8.64 -0.30
C VAL A 138 -6.40 -9.48 -1.56
N ASN A 139 -5.43 -9.42 -2.49
CA ASN A 139 -5.45 -10.19 -3.74
C ASN A 139 -6.61 -9.90 -4.72
N LEU A 140 -7.00 -8.63 -4.88
CA LEU A 140 -8.06 -8.28 -5.86
C LEU A 140 -7.66 -7.20 -6.87
N SER A 141 -6.39 -6.82 -6.90
CA SER A 141 -5.94 -5.71 -7.74
C SER A 141 -4.47 -5.81 -8.05
N ASP A 142 -4.09 -5.28 -9.21
CA ASP A 142 -2.70 -5.12 -9.60
C ASP A 142 -1.87 -4.51 -8.48
N ARG A 143 -0.64 -5.00 -8.30
CA ARG A 143 0.26 -4.63 -7.20
C ARG A 143 1.62 -4.25 -7.74
N ALA A 144 2.12 -3.10 -7.30
CA ALA A 144 3.52 -2.73 -7.47
C ALA A 144 4.19 -2.55 -6.11
N LEU A 145 5.44 -2.98 -6.02
CA LEU A 145 6.29 -2.78 -4.86
C LEU A 145 7.66 -2.25 -5.31
N PHE A 146 8.03 -1.08 -4.79
CA PHE A 146 9.32 -0.45 -5.02
C PHE A 146 10.17 -0.61 -3.77
N ILE A 147 11.34 -1.24 -3.89
CA ILE A 147 12.23 -1.55 -2.77
C ILE A 147 13.50 -0.72 -2.91
N TYR A 148 13.76 0.11 -1.91
CA TYR A 148 14.95 0.96 -1.82
C TYR A 148 15.81 0.52 -0.65
N LYS A 149 17.13 0.64 -0.81
CA LYS A 149 18.10 0.51 0.28
C LYS A 149 18.70 1.89 0.57
N ILE A 150 18.71 2.29 1.84
CA ILE A 150 19.15 3.61 2.29
C ILE A 150 20.24 3.41 3.33
N ASN A 151 21.44 3.89 3.03
CA ASN A 151 22.61 3.62 3.88
C ASN A 151 22.74 4.61 5.05
N ASP A 152 22.23 5.84 4.91
CA ASP A 152 22.36 6.89 5.90
C ASP A 152 21.06 7.08 6.71
N ILE A 153 20.72 6.07 7.51
CA ILE A 153 19.60 6.14 8.45
C ILE A 153 20.00 5.56 9.81
N LYS A 154 19.48 6.19 10.87
CA LYS A 154 19.64 5.68 12.23
C LYS A 154 18.82 4.40 12.40
N LEU A 155 19.48 3.33 12.82
CA LEU A 155 18.83 2.06 13.14
C LEU A 155 18.66 1.91 14.67
N PRO A 156 17.66 1.15 15.12
CA PRO A 156 16.59 0.52 14.34
C PRO A 156 15.47 1.53 13.98
N HIS A 157 14.72 1.28 12.90
CA HIS A 157 13.76 2.26 12.38
C HIS A 157 12.46 1.63 11.85
N LEU A 158 11.31 2.22 12.18
CA LEU A 158 10.00 1.89 11.60
C LEU A 158 9.16 3.13 11.43
N SER A 159 8.75 3.43 10.19
CA SER A 159 7.84 4.54 9.91
C SER A 159 6.95 4.26 8.70
N PHE A 160 5.81 4.96 8.66
CA PHE A 160 4.83 4.86 7.58
C PHE A 160 4.66 6.23 6.91
N TYR A 161 4.43 6.21 5.60
CA TYR A 161 4.35 7.41 4.78
C TYR A 161 3.13 7.35 3.88
N GLY A 162 2.50 8.51 3.70
CA GLY A 162 1.30 8.65 2.88
C GLY A 162 0.02 8.12 3.54
N VAL A 163 0.10 7.36 4.63
CA VAL A 163 -1.08 6.78 5.32
C VAL A 163 -1.98 7.81 5.99
N ASN A 164 -1.45 9.02 6.19
CA ASN A 164 -2.10 10.12 6.90
C ASN A 164 -2.61 11.22 5.94
N THR A 165 -2.73 10.96 4.64
CA THR A 165 -3.15 11.95 3.64
C THR A 165 -4.64 11.82 3.32
N PRO A 166 -5.35 12.89 2.91
CA PRO A 166 -6.74 12.78 2.49
C PRO A 166 -6.89 11.86 1.28
N ALA A 167 -5.87 11.86 0.41
CA ALA A 167 -5.77 10.94 -0.72
C ALA A 167 -5.83 9.48 -0.26
N PHE A 168 -5.06 9.10 0.76
CA PHE A 168 -5.08 7.73 1.30
C PHE A 168 -6.38 7.39 2.02
N TYR A 169 -6.95 8.34 2.76
CA TYR A 169 -8.24 8.15 3.43
C TYR A 169 -9.36 7.89 2.41
N SER A 170 -9.36 8.62 1.29
CA SER A 170 -10.35 8.40 0.22
C SER A 170 -10.05 7.18 -0.64
N THR A 171 -8.77 6.87 -0.86
CA THR A 171 -8.30 5.82 -1.76
C THR A 171 -7.03 5.21 -1.19
N PRO A 172 -7.13 4.15 -0.36
CA PRO A 172 -5.98 3.53 0.29
C PRO A 172 -5.20 2.65 -0.70
N SER A 173 -4.68 3.26 -1.76
CA SER A 173 -3.98 2.58 -2.87
C SER A 173 -2.48 2.59 -2.70
N VAL A 174 -1.91 3.66 -2.15
CA VAL A 174 -0.46 3.85 -2.06
C VAL A 174 -0.03 4.23 -0.65
N PHE A 175 0.94 3.49 -0.13
CA PHE A 175 1.64 3.87 1.09
C PHE A 175 3.12 3.49 1.02
N GLY A 176 3.91 4.10 1.89
CA GLY A 176 5.28 3.68 2.13
C GLY A 176 5.48 3.17 3.54
N ILE A 177 6.41 2.23 3.70
CA ILE A 177 6.88 1.74 5.00
C ILE A 177 8.41 1.67 4.97
N PHE A 178 9.02 2.12 6.05
CA PHE A 178 10.45 2.02 6.28
C PHE A 178 10.68 0.94 7.34
N ILE A 179 11.51 -0.06 7.04
CA ILE A 179 11.93 -1.10 7.99
C ILE A 179 13.46 -1.09 8.01
N ASN A 180 14.04 -0.61 9.10
CA ASN A 180 15.48 -0.42 9.27
C ASN A 180 16.10 0.41 8.12
N ASN A 181 16.92 -0.18 7.26
CA ASN A 181 17.59 0.47 6.13
C ASN A 181 16.89 0.21 4.79
N PHE A 182 15.73 -0.44 4.80
CA PHE A 182 14.92 -0.68 3.61
C PHE A 182 13.65 0.15 3.62
N TYR A 183 13.36 0.73 2.47
CA TYR A 183 12.13 1.46 2.25
C TYR A 183 11.31 0.83 1.14
N PHE A 184 10.02 0.68 1.40
CA PHE A 184 9.08 0.04 0.49
C PHE A 184 7.99 1.04 0.13
N VAL A 185 7.71 1.21 -1.17
CA VAL A 185 6.44 1.81 -1.61
C VAL A 185 5.58 0.74 -2.22
N SER A 186 4.41 0.53 -1.62
CA SER A 186 3.41 -0.38 -2.14
C SER A 186 2.28 0.40 -2.77
N ILE A 187 1.94 0.01 -4.00
CA ILE A 187 0.79 0.50 -4.75
C ILE A 187 -0.12 -0.69 -5.04
N SER A 188 -1.42 -0.53 -4.85
CA SER A 188 -2.41 -1.43 -5.44
C SER A 188 -3.64 -0.67 -5.89
N ASP A 189 -4.08 -0.97 -7.11
CA ASP A 189 -5.29 -0.40 -7.69
C ASP A 189 -5.83 -1.32 -8.79
N ALA A 190 -7.15 -1.26 -9.04
CA ALA A 190 -7.79 -2.12 -10.02
C ALA A 190 -7.21 -1.88 -11.42
N PHE A 191 -6.79 -2.96 -12.08
CA PHE A 191 -6.22 -2.94 -13.42
C PHE A 191 -5.09 -1.91 -13.62
N LEU A 192 -4.30 -1.59 -12.60
CA LEU A 192 -3.27 -0.53 -12.60
C LEU A 192 -2.31 -0.60 -13.81
N PHE A 193 -1.91 -1.79 -14.23
CA PHE A 193 -1.01 -1.96 -15.38
C PHE A 193 -1.32 -3.22 -16.20
N SER A 194 -2.51 -3.81 -16.00
CA SER A 194 -2.99 -4.96 -16.76
C SER A 194 -2.87 -4.76 -18.29
N ASP A 195 -3.23 -3.57 -18.80
CA ASP A 195 -3.09 -3.20 -20.22
C ASP A 195 -1.63 -3.23 -20.69
N LYS A 196 -0.71 -2.82 -19.83
CA LYS A 196 0.73 -2.78 -20.12
C LYS A 196 1.40 -4.13 -19.99
N LEU A 197 0.82 -5.07 -19.24
CA LEU A 197 1.28 -6.45 -19.17
C LEU A 197 0.55 -7.37 -20.16
N GLY A 198 -0.23 -6.80 -21.08
CA GLY A 198 -0.92 -7.53 -22.13
C GLY A 198 -2.13 -8.34 -21.66
N PHE A 199 -2.58 -8.16 -20.41
CA PHE A 199 -3.78 -8.81 -19.88
C PHE A 199 -5.06 -8.10 -20.34
N PRO A 200 -6.21 -8.78 -20.32
CA PRO A 200 -7.49 -8.13 -20.46
C PRO A 200 -7.71 -7.04 -19.40
N TYR A 201 -8.35 -5.95 -19.81
CA TYR A 201 -8.58 -4.80 -18.94
C TYR A 201 -9.83 -4.02 -19.38
N PRO A 202 -10.51 -3.31 -18.47
CA PRO A 202 -11.62 -2.45 -18.82
C PRO A 202 -11.13 -1.16 -19.48
N LYS A 203 -11.70 -0.79 -20.63
CA LYS A 203 -11.46 0.54 -21.24
C LYS A 203 -11.98 1.65 -20.35
N LYS A 204 -13.12 1.40 -19.69
CA LYS A 204 -13.82 2.37 -18.86
C LYS A 204 -14.30 1.72 -17.58
N HIS A 205 -14.51 2.54 -16.58
CA HIS A 205 -15.21 2.15 -15.37
C HIS A 205 -16.50 2.95 -15.28
N MET A 206 -17.54 2.38 -14.68
CA MET A 206 -18.78 3.07 -14.40
C MET A 206 -18.90 3.30 -12.91
N PHE A 207 -19.11 4.56 -12.52
CA PHE A 207 -19.45 4.91 -11.15
C PHE A 207 -20.96 4.75 -10.94
N SER A 208 -21.38 3.89 -10.03
CA SER A 208 -22.78 3.70 -9.67
C SER A 208 -22.93 3.29 -8.21
N ASN A 209 -23.95 3.82 -7.52
CA ASN A 209 -24.20 3.56 -6.10
C ASN A 209 -22.98 3.79 -5.20
N GLY A 210 -22.19 4.80 -5.56
CA GLY A 210 -20.95 5.13 -4.89
C GLY A 210 -19.76 4.27 -5.30
N GLU A 211 -19.94 3.12 -5.95
CA GLU A 211 -18.89 2.17 -6.33
C GLU A 211 -18.44 2.34 -7.77
N THR A 212 -17.30 1.75 -8.11
CA THR A 212 -16.70 1.81 -9.46
C THR A 212 -16.58 0.40 -9.98
N TYR A 213 -17.23 0.14 -11.11
CA TYR A 213 -17.27 -1.18 -11.74
C TYR A 213 -16.56 -1.16 -13.10
N PRO A 214 -15.82 -2.20 -13.47
CA PRO A 214 -15.25 -2.31 -14.81
C PRO A 214 -16.36 -2.39 -15.87
N LYS A 215 -16.12 -1.79 -17.04
CA LYS A 215 -17.00 -1.79 -18.22
C LYS A 215 -16.15 -1.87 -19.48
N GLU A 216 -16.72 -2.43 -20.55
CA GLU A 216 -16.11 -2.45 -21.88
C GLU A 216 -14.69 -3.07 -21.85
N PHE A 217 -14.58 -4.39 -21.65
CA PHE A 217 -13.29 -5.07 -21.62
C PHE A 217 -12.60 -5.11 -23.00
N GLU A 218 -11.29 -4.90 -23.01
CA GLU A 218 -10.37 -5.26 -24.10
C GLU A 218 -9.56 -6.50 -23.70
N CYS A 219 -9.10 -7.27 -24.69
CA CYS A 219 -8.39 -8.52 -24.46
C CYS A 219 -6.91 -8.38 -24.13
N GLY A 220 -6.39 -7.14 -24.16
CA GLY A 220 -4.97 -6.90 -23.99
C GLY A 220 -4.16 -7.22 -25.25
N SER A 221 -2.89 -6.83 -25.24
CA SER A 221 -1.98 -7.00 -26.38
C SER A 221 -1.26 -8.34 -26.40
N HIS A 222 -1.34 -9.13 -25.32
CA HIS A 222 -0.48 -10.29 -25.06
C HIS A 222 1.03 -9.97 -25.09
N GLN A 223 1.39 -8.69 -24.97
CA GLN A 223 2.76 -8.20 -24.99
C GLN A 223 3.05 -7.38 -23.73
N ILE A 224 4.25 -7.57 -23.18
CA ILE A 224 4.72 -6.85 -22.01
C ILE A 224 5.38 -5.55 -22.44
N ASN A 225 4.88 -4.44 -21.92
CA ASN A 225 5.49 -3.12 -22.02
C ASN A 225 6.36 -2.85 -20.79
N ASN A 226 7.62 -2.46 -20.99
CA ASN A 226 8.55 -2.18 -19.90
C ASN A 226 8.26 -0.87 -19.13
N ASN A 227 7.40 0.00 -19.69
CA ASN A 227 7.03 1.29 -19.11
C ASN A 227 5.61 1.22 -18.50
N LEU A 228 5.51 0.67 -17.29
CA LEU A 228 4.24 0.49 -16.60
C LEU A 228 3.67 1.80 -16.01
N PHE A 229 4.52 2.78 -15.72
CA PHE A 229 4.13 4.06 -15.12
C PHE A 229 4.63 5.23 -15.96
N SER A 230 3.81 6.27 -16.11
CA SER A 230 4.18 7.54 -16.73
C SER A 230 4.81 8.54 -15.75
N ILE A 231 4.73 8.26 -14.45
CA ILE A 231 5.30 9.12 -13.41
C ILE A 231 6.79 8.83 -13.20
N LYS A 232 7.56 9.89 -13.00
CA LYS A 232 8.97 9.78 -12.61
C LYS A 232 9.09 9.42 -11.12
N TYR A 233 9.85 8.38 -10.83
CA TYR A 233 10.28 7.95 -9.49
C TYR A 233 11.79 7.73 -9.48
N PHE A 234 12.35 7.40 -8.33
CA PHE A 234 13.79 7.14 -8.19
C PHE A 234 14.12 5.77 -8.77
N ASP A 235 14.95 5.75 -9.80
CA ASP A 235 15.33 4.57 -10.59
C ASP A 235 16.29 3.60 -9.88
N LYS A 236 16.85 3.99 -8.74
CA LYS A 236 17.68 3.14 -7.87
C LYS A 236 16.85 2.31 -6.89
N CYS A 237 15.85 1.62 -7.41
CA CYS A 237 15.08 0.62 -6.65
C CYS A 237 14.93 -0.68 -7.42
N THR A 238 14.50 -1.70 -6.70
CA THR A 238 13.90 -2.88 -7.29
C THR A 238 12.41 -2.65 -7.45
N GLU A 239 11.89 -2.94 -8.63
CA GLU A 239 10.47 -2.82 -8.94
C GLU A 239 9.89 -4.23 -9.12
N ILE A 240 8.89 -4.57 -8.30
CA ILE A 240 8.16 -5.84 -8.34
C ILE A 240 6.72 -5.55 -8.77
N TYR A 241 6.20 -6.35 -9.69
CA TYR A 241 4.88 -6.16 -10.28
C TYR A 241 4.09 -7.47 -10.33
N GLN A 242 2.79 -7.37 -10.15
CA GLN A 242 1.87 -8.49 -10.31
C GLN A 242 0.50 -8.01 -10.74
N THR A 243 0.01 -8.50 -11.88
CA THR A 243 -1.38 -8.29 -12.29
C THR A 243 -2.27 -9.31 -11.60
N ILE A 244 -3.46 -8.88 -11.19
CA ILE A 244 -4.46 -9.75 -10.58
C ILE A 244 -5.79 -9.54 -11.30
N ILE A 245 -6.37 -10.64 -11.80
CA ILE A 245 -7.74 -10.67 -12.29
C ILE A 245 -8.61 -11.34 -11.22
N PRO A 246 -9.53 -10.60 -10.59
CA PRO A 246 -10.46 -11.17 -9.62
C PRO A 246 -11.30 -12.31 -10.22
N ASN A 247 -11.53 -13.37 -9.45
CA ASN A 247 -12.25 -14.55 -9.92
C ASN A 247 -13.67 -14.22 -10.41
N GLU A 248 -14.33 -13.25 -9.77
CA GLU A 248 -15.64 -12.75 -10.16
C GLU A 248 -15.68 -12.14 -11.57
N LEU A 249 -14.55 -11.63 -12.07
CA LEU A 249 -14.43 -11.03 -13.40
C LEU A 249 -13.98 -12.04 -14.47
N ILE A 250 -13.46 -13.20 -14.10
CA ILE A 250 -12.97 -14.21 -15.06
C ILE A 250 -14.06 -14.61 -16.06
N LYS A 251 -15.28 -14.88 -15.56
CA LYS A 251 -16.41 -15.26 -16.43
C LYS A 251 -16.75 -14.15 -17.42
N GLU A 252 -16.85 -12.91 -16.94
CA GLU A 252 -17.16 -11.76 -17.77
C GLU A 252 -16.08 -11.54 -18.85
N ILE A 253 -14.80 -11.59 -18.48
CA ILE A 253 -13.68 -11.45 -19.41
C ILE A 253 -13.68 -12.58 -20.44
N SER A 254 -13.91 -13.84 -20.01
CA SER A 254 -13.90 -15.00 -20.91
C SER A 254 -14.99 -14.97 -21.98
N ASN A 255 -16.08 -14.22 -21.76
CA ASN A 255 -17.12 -14.03 -22.76
C ASN A 255 -16.68 -13.08 -23.90
N HIS A 256 -15.64 -12.28 -23.67
CA HIS A 256 -15.18 -11.25 -24.61
C HIS A 256 -13.79 -11.54 -25.16
N CYS A 257 -12.98 -12.33 -24.45
CA CYS A 257 -11.56 -12.45 -24.68
C CYS A 257 -11.05 -13.88 -24.59
N ASP A 258 -10.06 -14.18 -25.43
CA ASP A 258 -9.30 -15.42 -25.31
C ASP A 258 -8.49 -15.42 -24.00
N MET A 259 -8.70 -16.46 -23.20
CA MET A 259 -8.05 -16.64 -21.91
C MET A 259 -6.73 -17.40 -22.01
N SER A 260 -6.26 -17.77 -23.21
CA SER A 260 -5.01 -18.49 -23.43
C SER A 260 -3.81 -17.75 -22.82
N TYR A 261 -3.70 -16.44 -23.06
CA TYR A 261 -2.64 -15.60 -22.48
C TYR A 261 -2.75 -15.51 -20.96
N VAL A 262 -3.96 -15.29 -20.42
CA VAL A 262 -4.19 -15.24 -18.98
C VAL A 262 -3.74 -16.55 -18.33
N ASN A 263 -4.14 -17.69 -18.88
CA ASN A 263 -3.78 -19.02 -18.38
C ASN A 263 -2.27 -19.29 -18.48
N LEU A 264 -1.59 -18.83 -19.54
CA LEU A 264 -0.13 -18.90 -19.68
C LEU A 264 0.60 -18.09 -18.61
N MET A 265 0.01 -16.96 -18.22
CA MET A 265 0.56 -16.08 -17.19
C MET A 265 0.18 -16.49 -15.78
N ARG A 266 -0.66 -17.53 -15.64
CA ARG A 266 -0.89 -18.13 -14.34
C ARG A 266 0.32 -18.92 -13.87
N GLN A 267 0.54 -18.94 -12.57
CA GLN A 267 1.61 -19.67 -11.93
C GLN A 267 0.99 -20.55 -10.84
N LYS A 268 1.08 -21.87 -11.01
CA LYS A 268 0.60 -22.82 -10.00
C LYS A 268 1.44 -22.68 -8.74
N ASN A 269 0.83 -22.90 -7.57
CA ASN A 269 1.46 -22.87 -6.24
C ASN A 269 1.86 -21.47 -5.73
N VAL A 270 1.25 -20.42 -6.25
CA VAL A 270 1.33 -19.05 -5.72
C VAL A 270 -0.08 -18.66 -5.24
N PHE A 271 -0.24 -17.85 -4.20
CA PHE A 271 -1.57 -17.61 -3.60
C PHE A 271 -2.57 -16.95 -4.57
N THR A 272 -2.08 -16.19 -5.55
CA THR A 272 -2.91 -15.48 -6.54
C THR A 272 -3.07 -16.18 -7.86
N ASP A 273 -2.34 -17.28 -8.08
CA ASP A 273 -2.12 -17.89 -9.39
C ASP A 273 -1.50 -16.97 -10.45
N PHE A 274 -0.90 -15.81 -10.16
CA PHE A 274 -0.30 -14.94 -11.21
C PHE A 274 1.19 -14.72 -11.03
N LYS A 275 1.93 -14.72 -12.15
CA LYS A 275 3.38 -14.48 -12.18
C LYS A 275 3.77 -13.16 -11.54
N ILE A 276 4.82 -13.21 -10.73
CA ILE A 276 5.55 -12.04 -10.26
C ILE A 276 6.52 -11.60 -11.36
N TYR A 277 6.61 -10.30 -11.59
CA TYR A 277 7.59 -9.70 -12.48
C TYR A 277 8.54 -8.81 -11.70
N ILE A 278 9.80 -8.78 -12.14
CA ILE A 278 10.82 -7.85 -11.67
C ILE A 278 11.27 -6.98 -12.84
N LYS A 279 11.51 -5.70 -12.58
CA LYS A 279 12.18 -4.83 -13.56
C LYS A 279 13.67 -4.73 -13.25
N THR A 280 14.50 -5.23 -14.18
CA THR A 280 15.96 -5.14 -14.12
C THR A 280 16.47 -4.43 -15.37
N SER A 281 17.20 -3.33 -15.23
CA SER A 281 17.87 -2.64 -16.35
C SER A 281 16.94 -2.35 -17.55
N ASN A 282 15.76 -1.78 -17.28
CA ASN A 282 14.70 -1.46 -18.25
C ASN A 282 13.97 -2.64 -18.90
N GLN A 283 14.22 -3.88 -18.48
CA GLN A 283 13.46 -5.04 -18.91
C GLN A 283 12.60 -5.58 -17.78
N LEU A 284 11.35 -5.93 -18.10
CA LEU A 284 10.44 -6.58 -17.18
C LEU A 284 10.42 -8.09 -17.45
N ASN A 285 10.87 -8.88 -16.47
CA ASN A 285 11.01 -10.33 -16.59
C ASN A 285 10.21 -11.03 -15.49
N PRO A 286 9.65 -12.23 -15.75
CA PRO A 286 9.11 -13.06 -14.68
C PRO A 286 10.19 -13.35 -13.63
N TYR A 287 9.87 -13.15 -12.36
CA TYR A 287 10.79 -13.43 -11.26
C TYR A 287 10.88 -14.95 -11.02
N PRO A 288 12.08 -15.51 -10.78
CA PRO A 288 12.26 -16.95 -10.74
C PRO A 288 11.57 -17.62 -9.55
N LEU A 289 11.09 -18.85 -9.78
CA LEU A 289 10.62 -19.77 -8.75
C LEU A 289 11.75 -20.32 -7.86
N LYS A 290 13.00 -20.20 -8.31
CA LYS A 290 14.18 -20.54 -7.54
C LYS A 290 14.68 -19.29 -6.84
N LYS A 291 15.10 -19.44 -5.58
CA LYS A 291 15.69 -18.35 -4.79
C LYS A 291 16.84 -17.66 -5.56
N SER A 292 16.70 -16.35 -5.77
CA SER A 292 17.65 -15.48 -6.50
C SER A 292 17.97 -14.20 -5.72
N HIS A 293 19.09 -13.55 -6.09
CA HIS A 293 19.46 -12.21 -5.61
C HIS A 293 19.04 -11.09 -6.58
N GLU A 294 18.36 -11.42 -7.69
CA GLU A 294 17.92 -10.43 -8.69
C GLU A 294 17.08 -9.31 -8.10
N TRP A 295 16.37 -9.56 -6.99
CA TRP A 295 15.59 -8.56 -6.29
C TRP A 295 16.41 -7.50 -5.57
N ARG A 296 17.72 -7.70 -5.35
CA ARG A 296 18.52 -6.82 -4.51
C ARG A 296 18.61 -5.43 -5.16
N PRO A 297 18.16 -4.35 -4.49
CA PRO A 297 18.34 -3.00 -5.02
C PRO A 297 19.82 -2.72 -5.28
N LYS A 298 20.14 -2.07 -6.40
CA LYS A 298 21.49 -1.58 -6.67
C LYS A 298 21.95 -0.67 -5.52
N GLU A 299 23.26 -0.64 -5.25
CA GLU A 299 23.84 -0.04 -4.03
C GLU A 299 23.16 1.26 -3.59
N GLY A 300 22.92 1.35 -2.28
CA GLY A 300 22.06 2.36 -1.68
C GLY A 300 22.42 3.78 -2.11
N ASN A 301 21.42 4.52 -2.56
CA ASN A 301 21.62 5.90 -2.99
C ASN A 301 21.86 6.78 -1.76
N SER A 302 23.12 7.12 -1.48
CA SER A 302 23.48 8.05 -0.40
C SER A 302 22.81 9.42 -0.51
N LEU A 303 22.31 9.78 -1.71
CA LEU A 303 21.60 11.02 -1.95
C LEU A 303 20.09 10.95 -1.71
N LEU A 304 19.51 9.75 -1.57
CA LEU A 304 18.07 9.60 -1.42
C LEU A 304 17.65 9.94 0.01
N LYS A 305 17.01 11.10 0.19
CA LYS A 305 16.52 11.54 1.49
C LYS A 305 15.12 10.98 1.74
N VAL A 306 14.80 10.76 3.02
CA VAL A 306 13.45 10.37 3.47
C VAL A 306 12.35 11.28 2.88
N ASN A 307 12.62 12.58 2.76
CA ASN A 307 11.67 13.54 2.19
C ASN A 307 11.39 13.29 0.70
N ASP A 308 12.39 12.89 -0.08
CA ASP A 308 12.24 12.62 -1.51
C ASP A 308 11.32 11.44 -1.75
N ILE A 309 11.47 10.44 -0.90
CA ILE A 309 10.65 9.25 -0.87
C ILE A 309 9.21 9.57 -0.46
N PHE A 310 9.00 10.41 0.56
CA PHE A 310 7.66 10.86 0.93
C PHE A 310 6.97 11.57 -0.25
N LYS A 311 7.69 12.45 -0.96
CA LYS A 311 7.18 13.11 -2.17
C LYS A 311 6.81 12.09 -3.25
N MET A 312 7.57 11.01 -3.39
CA MET A 312 7.24 9.93 -4.33
C MET A 312 5.94 9.22 -3.97
N VAL A 313 5.71 8.89 -2.69
CA VAL A 313 4.42 8.34 -2.22
C VAL A 313 3.26 9.27 -2.57
N LEU A 314 3.42 10.59 -2.33
CA LEU A 314 2.38 11.58 -2.66
C LEU A 314 2.12 11.70 -4.17
N LYS A 315 3.17 11.63 -5.01
CA LYS A 315 3.06 11.59 -6.47
C LYS A 315 2.31 10.35 -6.95
N MET A 316 2.62 9.19 -6.38
CA MET A 316 1.97 7.92 -6.70
C MET A 316 0.49 7.91 -6.28
N GLN A 317 0.15 8.45 -5.09
CA GLN A 317 -1.24 8.66 -4.69
C GLN A 317 -2.00 9.55 -5.70
N LYS A 318 -1.38 10.67 -6.09
CA LYS A 318 -1.93 11.59 -7.08
C LYS A 318 -2.14 10.91 -8.44
N TYR A 319 -1.19 10.08 -8.87
CA TYR A 319 -1.28 9.31 -10.11
C TYR A 319 -2.48 8.36 -10.10
N VAL A 320 -2.68 7.58 -9.03
CA VAL A 320 -3.82 6.66 -8.92
C VAL A 320 -5.15 7.43 -8.96
N ILE A 321 -5.25 8.55 -8.24
CA ILE A 321 -6.47 9.38 -8.26
C ILE A 321 -6.74 9.94 -9.67
N GLN A 322 -5.72 10.49 -10.33
CA GLN A 322 -5.85 11.05 -11.68
C GLN A 322 -6.31 9.98 -12.68
N ARG A 323 -5.70 8.80 -12.64
CA ARG A 323 -6.10 7.64 -13.44
C ARG A 323 -7.57 7.28 -13.19
N GLY A 324 -8.00 7.26 -11.92
CA GLY A 324 -9.39 7.01 -11.54
C GLY A 324 -10.36 8.01 -12.16
N ILE A 325 -10.02 9.30 -12.17
CA ILE A 325 -10.83 10.35 -12.83
C ILE A 325 -10.92 10.11 -14.34
N GLU A 326 -9.79 9.83 -14.99
CA GLU A 326 -9.70 9.67 -16.45
C GLU A 326 -10.44 8.44 -16.96
N LYS A 327 -10.40 7.34 -16.20
CA LYS A 327 -11.00 6.06 -16.61
C LYS A 327 -12.45 5.87 -16.16
N THR A 328 -12.98 6.73 -15.29
CA THR A 328 -14.32 6.55 -14.71
C THR A 328 -15.36 7.45 -15.39
N ILE A 329 -16.43 6.82 -15.87
CA ILE A 329 -17.66 7.47 -16.28
C ILE A 329 -18.47 7.75 -15.01
N PHE A 330 -18.67 9.03 -14.72
CA PHE A 330 -19.53 9.47 -13.62
C PHE A 330 -20.92 9.85 -14.16
N PRO A 331 -22.01 9.50 -13.47
CA PRO A 331 -23.35 10.01 -13.75
C PRO A 331 -23.36 11.55 -13.69
N ASN A 332 -24.09 12.21 -14.59
CA ASN A 332 -24.07 13.68 -14.71
C ASN A 332 -24.32 14.40 -13.38
N GLU A 333 -25.24 13.89 -12.57
CA GLU A 333 -25.63 14.47 -11.28
C GLU A 333 -24.51 14.47 -10.22
N GLN A 334 -23.59 13.50 -10.29
CA GLN A 334 -22.53 13.31 -9.27
C GLN A 334 -21.12 13.66 -9.79
N LYS A 335 -20.98 13.83 -11.10
CA LYS A 335 -19.69 13.99 -11.79
C LYS A 335 -18.91 15.18 -11.27
N ASP A 336 -19.54 16.36 -11.22
CA ASP A 336 -18.82 17.60 -10.92
C ASP A 336 -18.36 17.64 -9.47
N GLU A 337 -19.21 17.23 -8.52
CA GLU A 337 -18.86 17.19 -7.10
C GLU A 337 -17.74 16.17 -6.83
N LYS A 338 -17.87 14.95 -7.38
CA LYS A 338 -16.88 13.89 -7.16
C LYS A 338 -15.53 14.25 -7.75
N ILE A 339 -15.50 14.76 -8.99
CA ILE A 339 -14.25 15.19 -9.63
C ILE A 339 -13.64 16.39 -8.87
N LYS A 340 -14.45 17.35 -8.43
CA LYS A 340 -14.00 18.49 -7.61
C LYS A 340 -13.35 18.01 -6.31
N TYR A 341 -13.97 17.05 -5.63
CA TYR A 341 -13.43 16.44 -4.42
C TYR A 341 -12.08 15.74 -4.68
N LEU A 342 -12.00 14.86 -5.70
CA LEU A 342 -10.75 14.16 -6.04
C LEU A 342 -9.62 15.14 -6.42
N ARG A 343 -9.93 16.20 -7.17
CA ARG A 343 -8.97 17.28 -7.48
C ARG A 343 -8.51 18.04 -6.22
N LEU A 344 -9.39 18.21 -5.23
CA LEU A 344 -9.01 18.80 -3.94
C LEU A 344 -8.00 17.92 -3.21
N LEU A 345 -8.19 16.60 -3.18
CA LEU A 345 -7.22 15.67 -2.57
C LEU A 345 -5.84 15.79 -3.24
N MET A 346 -5.79 15.84 -4.57
CA MET A 346 -4.55 16.03 -5.32
C MET A 346 -3.87 17.36 -5.01
N LYS A 347 -4.64 18.46 -4.89
CA LYS A 347 -4.12 19.77 -4.47
C LYS A 347 -3.54 19.74 -3.06
N VAL A 348 -4.14 18.97 -2.14
CA VAL A 348 -3.56 18.79 -0.80
C VAL A 348 -2.22 18.08 -0.90
N ASN A 349 -2.11 16.98 -1.65
CA ASN A 349 -0.82 16.30 -1.87
C ASN A 349 0.22 17.25 -2.48
N ASP A 350 -0.16 18.10 -3.44
CA ASP A 350 0.74 19.12 -4.01
C ASP A 350 1.24 20.12 -2.95
N LYS A 351 0.38 20.56 -2.03
CA LYS A 351 0.77 21.42 -0.90
C LYS A 351 1.72 20.70 0.06
N LEU A 352 1.44 19.43 0.40
CA LEU A 352 2.30 18.62 1.26
C LEU A 352 3.68 18.39 0.63
N MET A 353 3.76 18.22 -0.70
CA MET A 353 5.04 18.08 -1.41
C MET A 353 5.87 19.38 -1.40
N LYS A 354 5.23 20.55 -1.41
CA LYS A 354 5.92 21.85 -1.35
C LYS A 354 6.41 22.19 0.05
N LYS A 355 5.61 21.87 1.08
CA LYS A 355 6.02 22.01 2.47
C LYS A 355 7.03 20.94 2.81
N ASN A 356 8.33 21.27 2.77
CA ASN A 356 9.42 20.42 3.27
C ASN A 356 9.32 20.13 4.80
N GLU A 357 8.18 20.38 5.45
CA GLU A 357 8.04 20.55 6.90
C GLU A 357 7.34 19.40 7.61
N ILE A 358 6.78 18.40 6.90
CA ILE A 358 5.81 17.50 7.53
C ILE A 358 6.45 16.35 8.32
N ILE A 359 7.76 16.14 8.21
CA ILE A 359 8.43 15.12 8.99
C ILE A 359 9.64 15.74 9.67
N LYS A 360 9.37 16.57 10.69
CA LYS A 360 10.30 16.59 11.82
C LYS A 360 10.24 15.19 12.39
N ASP A 361 11.19 14.35 11.99
CA ASP A 361 11.41 13.05 12.60
C ASP A 361 11.35 13.24 14.13
N PRO A 362 10.40 12.60 14.83
CA PRO A 362 10.27 12.78 16.28
C PRO A 362 11.57 12.46 17.02
N ASP A 363 12.43 11.59 16.46
CA ASP A 363 13.75 11.28 17.02
C ASP A 363 14.80 12.38 16.82
N ASN A 364 14.53 13.37 15.98
CA ASN A 364 15.44 14.48 15.68
C ASN A 364 15.31 15.66 16.65
N LYS A 365 14.43 15.57 17.66
CA LYS A 365 14.34 16.57 18.75
C LYS A 365 15.54 16.55 19.70
N ASN A 366 16.36 15.49 19.71
CA ASN A 366 17.51 15.36 20.61
C ASN A 366 18.86 15.85 20.05
N ARG A 367 18.88 16.60 18.94
CA ARG A 367 20.13 17.09 18.31
C ARG A 367 20.53 18.54 18.63
N TYR A 368 20.05 19.15 19.71
CA TYR A 368 20.46 20.51 20.12
C TYR A 368 20.91 20.67 21.59
N HIS A 369 21.42 19.62 22.23
CA HIS A 369 22.15 19.75 23.51
C HIS A 369 23.47 18.95 23.51
N SER A 370 24.44 19.42 22.72
CA SER A 370 25.86 19.17 22.97
C SER A 370 26.67 20.41 22.58
N ARG A 371 26.39 21.52 23.28
CA ARG A 371 27.34 22.64 23.38
C ARG A 371 28.14 22.45 24.66
N GLY A 372 29.43 22.20 24.50
CA GLY A 372 30.49 22.65 25.41
C GLY A 372 30.67 21.89 26.72
N PHE A 373 31.45 20.81 26.68
CA PHE A 373 32.45 20.59 27.73
C PHE A 373 33.77 21.16 27.20
N LYS A 374 34.14 22.34 27.73
CA LYS A 374 35.53 22.79 27.74
C LYS A 374 36.20 22.05 28.90
N ASN A 375 37.20 21.23 28.62
CA ASN A 375 38.08 20.72 29.65
C ASN A 375 39.04 21.85 30.07
N THR A 376 38.99 22.18 31.36
CA THR A 376 40.16 22.52 32.16
C THR A 376 41.05 21.30 32.36
#